data_AF-A0A937ZT67-F1
#
_entry.id   AF-A0A937ZT67-F1
#
_cell.length_a   1.000
_cell.length_b   1.000
_cell.length_c   1.000
_cell.angle_alpha   90.00
_cell.angle_beta   90.00
_cell.angle_gamma   90.00
#
_symmetry.space_group_name_H-M   'P 1'
#
loop_
_entity.id
_entity.type
_entity.pdbx_description
1 polymer ?
#
loop_
_entity_poly.entity_id
_entity_poly.type
_entity_poly.pdbx_seq_one_letter_code
_entity_poly.pdbx_strand_id
1 'polypeptide(L)'
;LNDSGVLPGGPGSTWWDKVPSKFAGWGAAQFRAAGFRAVPTAVVRYSAFVAPGVILMPSFINVGAYVGANTMIDTWSTVGSCAQIGANCHISGGVGIGGVLEPLQANPVIIGDNCFIGARSEVAEGVIVEDGAVLAMGTFIGASTKIIDRATGEVVVGRVPAYSVVVPGSLPGKALPDGAPGPSLYCAVIVKRVDEKTRSRTSINDLLRD
;
A
#
# COMPACT_ATOMS: atom_id res chain seq x y z
N LEU A 1 -3.35 -2.62 -29.36
CA LEU A 1 -2.88 -3.50 -28.26
C LEU A 1 -1.62 -4.22 -28.77
N ASN A 2 -0.59 -4.37 -27.93
CA ASN A 2 0.56 -5.20 -28.27
C ASN A 2 0.21 -6.67 -28.04
N ASP A 3 0.71 -7.55 -28.90
CA ASP A 3 0.62 -8.99 -28.70
C ASP A 3 1.61 -9.46 -27.63
N SER A 4 1.29 -10.57 -26.97
CA SER A 4 2.23 -11.22 -26.06
C SER A 4 3.41 -11.81 -26.82
N GLY A 5 4.57 -11.78 -26.19
CA GLY A 5 5.79 -12.38 -26.73
C GLY A 5 6.59 -13.10 -25.65
N VAL A 6 7.61 -13.84 -26.08
CA VAL A 6 8.57 -14.47 -25.18
C VAL A 6 9.42 -13.41 -24.51
N LEU A 7 9.46 -13.42 -23.18
CA LEU A 7 10.36 -12.61 -22.37
C LEU A 7 11.43 -13.52 -21.74
N PRO A 8 12.73 -13.38 -22.11
CA PRO A 8 13.79 -14.23 -21.60
C PRO A 8 14.23 -13.85 -20.16
N GLY A 9 15.06 -14.69 -19.54
CA GLY A 9 15.72 -14.39 -18.26
C GLY A 9 15.28 -15.22 -17.05
N GLY A 10 14.41 -16.21 -17.23
CA GLY A 10 14.03 -17.15 -16.19
C GLY A 10 15.12 -18.21 -15.94
N PRO A 11 15.15 -18.85 -14.75
CA PRO A 11 16.12 -19.90 -14.44
C PRO A 11 15.80 -21.18 -15.24
N GLY A 12 16.39 -21.30 -16.44
CA GLY A 12 16.10 -22.40 -17.36
C GLY A 12 14.72 -22.30 -18.01
N SER A 13 14.09 -21.13 -17.99
CA SER A 13 12.74 -20.89 -18.49
C SER A 13 12.56 -19.48 -19.06
N THR A 14 11.39 -19.23 -19.65
CA THR A 14 10.98 -17.93 -20.18
C THR A 14 9.60 -17.55 -19.65
N TRP A 15 9.26 -16.26 -19.75
CA TRP A 15 7.91 -15.75 -19.52
C TRP A 15 7.20 -15.46 -20.85
N TRP A 16 5.87 -15.28 -20.79
CA TRP A 16 5.01 -14.94 -21.92
C TRP A 16 4.09 -13.78 -21.53
N ASP A 17 4.42 -12.55 -21.93
CA ASP A 17 3.67 -11.34 -21.61
C ASP A 17 3.89 -10.27 -22.69
N LYS A 18 3.07 -9.23 -22.69
CA LYS A 18 3.10 -8.07 -23.60
C LYS A 18 3.56 -6.77 -22.95
N VAL A 19 3.75 -6.78 -21.63
CA VAL A 19 4.19 -5.59 -20.87
C VAL A 19 5.70 -5.72 -20.58
N PRO A 20 6.54 -4.85 -21.17
CA PRO A 20 7.97 -4.89 -20.90
C PRO A 20 8.27 -4.44 -19.46
N SER A 21 9.43 -4.87 -18.94
CA SER A 21 10.00 -4.32 -17.71
C SER A 21 10.33 -2.83 -17.89
N LYS A 22 10.17 -2.03 -16.82
CA LYS A 22 10.68 -0.65 -16.76
C LYS A 22 12.18 -0.58 -17.04
N PHE A 23 12.91 -1.63 -16.65
CA PHE A 23 14.36 -1.70 -16.74
C PHE A 23 14.86 -2.31 -18.06
N ALA A 24 13.97 -2.64 -18.99
CA ALA A 24 14.37 -3.16 -20.29
C ALA A 24 15.30 -2.16 -21.00
N GLY A 25 16.51 -2.61 -21.35
CA GLY A 25 17.54 -1.77 -21.99
C GLY A 25 18.23 -0.76 -21.07
N TRP A 26 18.00 -0.78 -19.76
CA TRP A 26 18.67 0.13 -18.82
C TRP A 26 20.11 -0.29 -18.54
N GLY A 27 21.02 0.69 -18.58
CA GLY A 27 22.39 0.57 -18.09
C GLY A 27 22.64 1.48 -16.88
N ALA A 28 23.91 1.60 -16.48
CA ALA A 28 24.29 2.36 -15.29
C ALA A 28 23.88 3.85 -15.34
N ALA A 29 23.89 4.47 -16.51
CA ALA A 29 23.51 5.88 -16.67
C ALA A 29 22.04 6.12 -16.31
N GLN A 30 21.13 5.26 -16.79
CA GLN A 30 19.70 5.35 -16.50
C GLN A 30 19.42 5.16 -15.01
N PHE A 31 20.04 4.17 -14.36
CA PHE A 31 19.89 3.96 -12.92
C PHE A 31 20.44 5.12 -12.09
N ARG A 32 21.61 5.67 -12.45
CA ARG A 32 22.17 6.86 -11.76
C ARG A 32 21.28 8.09 -11.92
N ALA A 33 20.74 8.32 -13.12
CA ALA A 33 19.84 9.44 -13.38
C ALA A 33 18.51 9.30 -12.63
N ALA A 34 17.98 8.07 -12.53
CA ALA A 34 16.72 7.81 -11.82
C ALA A 34 16.85 7.89 -10.29
N GLY A 35 18.03 7.60 -9.74
CA GLY A 35 18.36 7.88 -8.34
C GLY A 35 17.67 7.00 -7.29
N PHE A 36 17.06 5.87 -7.69
CA PHE A 36 16.50 4.86 -6.78
C PHE A 36 17.33 3.58 -6.75
N ARG A 37 17.06 2.72 -5.77
CA ARG A 37 17.68 1.39 -5.64
C ARG A 37 16.67 0.30 -6.05
N ALA A 38 17.06 -0.57 -6.98
CA ALA A 38 16.31 -1.76 -7.33
C ALA A 38 17.09 -3.02 -6.91
N VAL A 39 16.67 -3.64 -5.81
CA VAL A 39 17.32 -4.83 -5.25
C VAL A 39 16.84 -6.07 -6.00
N PRO A 40 17.72 -6.97 -6.48
CA PRO A 40 17.28 -8.23 -7.09
C PRO A 40 16.43 -9.06 -6.11
N THR A 41 15.24 -9.53 -6.47
CA THR A 41 14.56 -9.53 -7.78
C THR A 41 13.33 -8.60 -7.84
N ALA A 42 13.50 -7.29 -7.61
CA ALA A 42 12.44 -6.29 -7.78
C ALA A 42 11.94 -6.23 -9.23
N VAL A 43 10.62 -6.30 -9.40
CA VAL A 43 9.95 -6.29 -10.72
C VAL A 43 9.11 -5.03 -10.86
N VAL A 44 9.39 -4.22 -11.87
CA VAL A 44 8.63 -3.01 -12.18
C VAL A 44 8.23 -3.05 -13.65
N ARG A 45 6.93 -2.93 -13.93
CA ARG A 45 6.43 -2.85 -15.31
C ARG A 45 6.63 -1.47 -15.91
N TYR A 46 6.86 -1.41 -17.23
CA TYR A 46 6.92 -0.15 -17.96
C TYR A 46 5.64 0.68 -17.75
N SER A 47 5.81 2.01 -17.79
CA SER A 47 4.89 3.10 -17.38
C SER A 47 4.90 3.48 -15.90
N ALA A 48 5.30 2.60 -14.97
CA ALA A 48 5.36 2.96 -13.56
C ALA A 48 6.45 4.03 -13.28
N PHE A 49 6.13 5.03 -12.48
CA PHE A 49 7.08 6.03 -12.00
C PHE A 49 7.64 5.65 -10.63
N VAL A 50 8.95 5.81 -10.48
CA VAL A 50 9.68 5.55 -9.23
C VAL A 50 10.60 6.74 -9.02
N ALA A 51 10.35 7.51 -7.96
CA ALA A 51 11.08 8.72 -7.64
C ALA A 51 12.48 8.45 -7.08
N PRO A 52 13.38 9.46 -7.06
CA PRO A 52 14.68 9.37 -6.42
C PRO A 52 14.59 9.01 -4.93
N GLY A 53 15.61 8.32 -4.42
CA GLY A 53 15.69 7.89 -3.03
C GLY A 53 14.83 6.66 -2.68
N VAL A 54 13.93 6.22 -3.56
CA VAL A 54 13.14 5.00 -3.35
C VAL A 54 14.04 3.77 -3.24
N ILE A 55 13.67 2.83 -2.36
CA ILE A 55 14.30 1.52 -2.26
C ILE A 55 13.26 0.46 -2.57
N LEU A 56 13.49 -0.29 -3.65
CA LEU A 56 12.69 -1.44 -4.05
C LEU A 56 13.42 -2.70 -3.59
N MET A 57 12.92 -3.32 -2.53
CA MET A 57 13.27 -4.70 -2.17
C MET A 57 12.65 -5.66 -3.19
N PRO A 58 12.85 -7.00 -3.10
CA PRO A 58 12.16 -7.95 -3.98
C PRO A 58 10.64 -7.78 -3.89
N SER A 59 10.05 -7.03 -4.81
CA SER A 59 8.66 -6.55 -4.77
C SER A 59 8.11 -6.42 -6.20
N PHE A 60 6.83 -6.12 -6.33
CA PHE A 60 6.18 -5.91 -7.62
C PHE A 60 5.52 -4.53 -7.71
N ILE A 61 5.83 -3.77 -8.77
CA ILE A 61 5.17 -2.49 -9.09
C ILE A 61 4.56 -2.59 -10.49
N ASN A 62 3.25 -2.37 -10.56
CA ASN A 62 2.48 -2.55 -11.79
C ASN A 62 2.35 -1.25 -12.61
N VAL A 63 1.79 -1.37 -13.81
CA VAL A 63 1.61 -0.29 -14.79
C VAL A 63 0.90 0.94 -14.20
N GLY A 64 1.33 2.14 -14.61
CA GLY A 64 0.71 3.41 -14.20
C GLY A 64 0.86 3.79 -12.73
N ALA A 65 1.48 2.95 -11.89
CA ALA A 65 1.73 3.28 -10.49
C ALA A 65 2.72 4.45 -10.36
N TYR A 66 2.56 5.23 -9.29
CA TYR A 66 3.47 6.29 -8.91
C TYR A 66 4.00 6.03 -7.50
N VAL A 67 5.32 6.02 -7.34
CA VAL A 67 5.98 5.91 -6.02
C VAL A 67 6.82 7.15 -5.76
N GLY A 68 6.42 7.92 -4.75
CA GLY A 68 7.06 9.17 -4.31
C GLY A 68 8.43 9.00 -3.69
N ALA A 69 9.15 10.11 -3.53
CA ALA A 69 10.57 10.12 -3.17
C ALA A 69 10.83 9.52 -1.78
N ASN A 70 12.01 8.92 -1.61
CA ASN A 70 12.47 8.32 -0.35
C ASN A 70 11.56 7.23 0.24
N THR A 71 10.61 6.71 -0.54
CA THR A 71 9.69 5.66 -0.07
C THR A 71 10.38 4.30 -0.07
N MET A 72 10.14 3.53 0.99
CA MET A 72 10.59 2.15 1.14
C MET A 72 9.49 1.19 0.64
N ILE A 73 9.81 0.35 -0.34
CA ILE A 73 8.95 -0.76 -0.78
C ILE A 73 9.61 -2.07 -0.36
N ASP A 74 9.17 -2.65 0.75
CA ASP A 74 9.79 -3.82 1.35
C ASP A 74 9.49 -5.13 0.61
N THR A 75 10.22 -6.18 1.01
CA THR A 75 10.17 -7.51 0.43
C THR A 75 8.75 -8.06 0.37
N TRP A 76 8.38 -8.58 -0.80
CA TRP A 76 7.09 -9.15 -1.16
C TRP A 76 5.92 -8.18 -1.11
N SER A 77 6.18 -6.88 -1.07
CA SER A 77 5.12 -5.88 -1.22
C SER A 77 4.68 -5.77 -2.67
N THR A 78 3.44 -5.35 -2.86
CA THR A 78 2.84 -5.13 -4.17
C THR A 78 2.30 -3.71 -4.27
N VAL A 79 2.68 -2.99 -5.31
CA VAL A 79 2.08 -1.71 -5.71
C VAL A 79 1.29 -1.95 -6.99
N GLY A 80 -0.04 -2.01 -6.85
CA GLY A 80 -0.97 -2.31 -7.91
C GLY A 80 -1.02 -1.23 -9.00
N SER A 81 -1.74 -1.54 -10.08
CA SER A 81 -1.82 -0.65 -11.23
C SER A 81 -2.47 0.68 -10.86
N CYS A 82 -1.92 1.78 -11.36
CA CYS A 82 -2.37 3.15 -11.09
C CYS A 82 -2.29 3.61 -9.63
N ALA A 83 -1.85 2.77 -8.69
CA ALA A 83 -1.73 3.14 -7.27
C ALA A 83 -0.79 4.33 -7.09
N GLN A 84 -1.15 5.26 -6.20
CA GLN A 84 -0.39 6.46 -5.90
C GLN A 84 0.18 6.35 -4.49
N ILE A 85 1.50 6.32 -4.35
CA ILE A 85 2.18 6.31 -3.07
C ILE A 85 2.97 7.60 -2.93
N GLY A 86 2.72 8.32 -1.85
CA GLY A 86 3.39 9.56 -1.48
C GLY A 86 4.89 9.39 -1.19
N ALA A 87 5.49 10.51 -0.78
CA ALA A 87 6.90 10.57 -0.37
C ALA A 87 7.09 10.13 1.08
N ASN A 88 8.29 9.63 1.38
CA ASN A 88 8.73 9.21 2.72
C ASN A 88 7.81 8.15 3.36
N CYS A 89 7.17 7.33 2.53
CA CYS A 89 6.33 6.23 3.00
C CYS A 89 7.18 5.01 3.33
N HIS A 90 6.68 4.16 4.22
CA HIS A 90 7.22 2.83 4.45
C HIS A 90 6.12 1.79 4.23
N ILE A 91 6.23 1.12 3.08
CA ILE A 91 5.39 -0.02 2.71
C ILE A 91 6.10 -1.28 3.17
N SER A 92 5.72 -1.79 4.34
CA SER A 92 6.40 -2.89 5.02
C SER A 92 6.24 -4.22 4.29
N GLY A 93 7.02 -5.23 4.69
CA GLY A 93 7.07 -6.52 4.02
C GLY A 93 5.70 -7.19 3.82
N GLY A 94 5.44 -7.62 2.58
CA GLY A 94 4.21 -8.32 2.23
C GLY A 94 2.95 -7.45 2.25
N VAL A 95 3.08 -6.13 2.19
CA VAL A 95 1.93 -5.23 2.05
C VAL A 95 1.42 -5.23 0.62
N GLY A 96 0.11 -5.37 0.43
CA GLY A 96 -0.54 -5.18 -0.86
C GLY A 96 -1.25 -3.82 -0.94
N ILE A 97 -0.90 -3.06 -1.98
CA ILE A 97 -1.60 -1.85 -2.38
C ILE A 97 -2.34 -2.20 -3.68
N GLY A 98 -3.66 -2.28 -3.60
CA GLY A 98 -4.52 -2.75 -4.69
C GLY A 98 -4.43 -1.88 -5.93
N GLY A 99 -4.53 -2.52 -7.10
CA GLY A 99 -4.56 -1.84 -8.39
C GLY A 99 -5.98 -1.51 -8.83
N VAL A 100 -6.14 -0.37 -9.50
CA VAL A 100 -7.42 0.04 -10.11
C VAL A 100 -7.14 0.56 -11.52
N LEU A 101 -7.46 -0.23 -12.53
CA LEU A 101 -7.37 0.16 -13.95
C LEU A 101 -8.74 0.51 -14.52
N GLU A 102 -9.74 -0.27 -14.11
CA GLU A 102 -11.13 -0.07 -14.47
C GLU A 102 -11.98 -0.17 -13.20
N PRO A 103 -13.09 0.58 -13.15
CA PRO A 103 -13.59 1.46 -14.21
C PRO A 103 -12.83 2.80 -14.28
N LEU A 104 -12.83 3.48 -15.44
CA LEU A 104 -12.00 4.67 -15.69
C LEU A 104 -12.25 5.84 -14.72
N GLN A 105 -13.46 5.96 -14.19
CA GLN A 105 -13.85 6.97 -13.22
C GLN A 105 -13.46 6.63 -11.77
N ALA A 106 -13.01 5.40 -11.51
CA ALA A 106 -12.61 5.00 -10.17
C ALA A 106 -11.26 5.62 -9.82
N ASN A 107 -11.17 6.19 -8.61
CA ASN A 107 -9.90 6.61 -8.08
C ASN A 107 -9.01 5.38 -7.83
N PRO A 108 -7.70 5.48 -8.08
CA PRO A 108 -6.77 4.46 -7.64
C PRO A 108 -6.68 4.43 -6.11
N VAL A 109 -6.03 3.41 -5.57
CA VAL A 109 -5.59 3.43 -4.17
C VAL A 109 -4.57 4.55 -3.99
N ILE A 110 -4.75 5.38 -2.97
CA ILE A 110 -3.87 6.51 -2.66
C ILE A 110 -3.34 6.32 -1.25
N ILE A 111 -2.02 6.32 -1.11
CA ILE A 111 -1.30 6.41 0.15
C ILE A 111 -0.62 7.78 0.17
N GLY A 112 -1.03 8.65 1.09
CA GLY A 112 -0.49 9.99 1.26
C GLY A 112 0.95 9.99 1.75
N ASP A 113 1.52 11.18 1.92
CA ASP A 113 2.92 11.35 2.32
C ASP A 113 3.16 10.88 3.77
N ASN A 114 4.36 10.40 4.07
CA ASN A 114 4.81 10.03 5.42
C ASN A 114 3.99 8.89 6.08
N CYS A 115 3.27 8.09 5.29
CA CYS A 115 2.51 6.96 5.80
C CYS A 115 3.43 5.79 6.20
N PHE A 116 3.07 5.09 7.27
CA PHE A 116 3.62 3.78 7.58
C PHE A 116 2.54 2.72 7.42
N ILE A 117 2.78 1.73 6.58
CA ILE A 117 1.87 0.60 6.37
C ILE A 117 2.56 -0.65 6.89
N GLY A 118 2.09 -1.15 8.04
CA GLY A 118 2.67 -2.30 8.73
C GLY A 118 2.56 -3.59 7.93
N ALA A 119 3.49 -4.51 8.17
CA ALA A 119 3.63 -5.75 7.41
C ALA A 119 2.31 -6.55 7.32
N ARG A 120 2.11 -7.23 6.18
CA ARG A 120 0.92 -8.05 5.90
C ARG A 120 -0.40 -7.29 5.96
N SER A 121 -0.38 -5.98 5.78
CA SER A 121 -1.58 -5.17 5.58
C SER A 121 -1.97 -5.13 4.11
N GLU A 122 -3.24 -4.81 3.84
CA GLU A 122 -3.76 -4.66 2.48
C GLU A 122 -4.61 -3.38 2.41
N VAL A 123 -4.40 -2.56 1.39
CA VAL A 123 -5.25 -1.39 1.09
C VAL A 123 -5.69 -1.48 -0.35
N ALA A 124 -7.00 -1.57 -0.61
CA ALA A 124 -7.53 -1.92 -1.93
C ALA A 124 -8.73 -1.05 -2.34
N GLU A 125 -9.23 -1.25 -3.56
CA GLU A 125 -10.54 -0.75 -4.02
C GLU A 125 -10.71 0.78 -3.97
N GLY A 126 -9.65 1.52 -4.28
CA GLY A 126 -9.69 2.99 -4.33
C GLY A 126 -9.67 3.67 -2.95
N VAL A 127 -9.36 2.91 -1.89
CA VAL A 127 -9.20 3.48 -0.54
C VAL A 127 -8.10 4.54 -0.53
N ILE A 128 -8.35 5.61 0.22
CA ILE A 128 -7.40 6.71 0.45
C ILE A 128 -6.90 6.63 1.89
N VAL A 129 -5.60 6.48 2.07
CA VAL A 129 -4.91 6.64 3.36
C VAL A 129 -4.24 8.01 3.33
N GLU A 130 -4.73 8.96 4.12
CA GLU A 130 -4.21 10.32 4.13
C GLU A 130 -2.86 10.44 4.87
N ASP A 131 -2.23 11.59 4.70
CA ASP A 131 -0.86 11.86 5.12
C ASP A 131 -0.59 11.49 6.60
N GLY A 132 0.60 10.94 6.83
CA GLY A 132 1.12 10.65 8.17
C GLY A 132 0.44 9.49 8.90
N ALA A 133 -0.55 8.83 8.31
CA ALA A 133 -1.24 7.70 8.93
C ALA A 133 -0.29 6.50 9.18
N VAL A 134 -0.61 5.73 10.22
CA VAL A 134 0.15 4.56 10.66
C VAL A 134 -0.81 3.38 10.77
N LEU A 135 -0.68 2.42 9.87
CA LEU A 135 -1.40 1.15 9.93
C LEU A 135 -0.51 0.11 10.61
N ALA A 136 -1.04 -0.56 11.64
CA ALA A 136 -0.40 -1.70 12.26
C ALA A 136 -0.37 -2.90 11.30
N MET A 137 0.38 -3.94 11.65
CA MET A 137 0.41 -5.19 10.90
C MET A 137 -0.99 -5.81 10.78
N GLY A 138 -1.28 -6.44 9.64
CA GLY A 138 -2.54 -7.16 9.42
C GLY A 138 -3.76 -6.25 9.33
N THR A 139 -3.58 -4.99 8.94
CA THR A 139 -4.71 -4.07 8.72
C THR A 139 -5.20 -4.19 7.28
N PHE A 140 -6.46 -4.54 7.07
CA PHE A 140 -7.07 -4.81 5.78
C PHE A 140 -8.18 -3.80 5.50
N ILE A 141 -7.99 -2.92 4.53
CA ILE A 141 -8.93 -1.85 4.21
C ILE A 141 -9.31 -1.92 2.73
N GLY A 142 -10.54 -2.34 2.46
CA GLY A 142 -11.21 -2.20 1.17
C GLY A 142 -12.37 -1.21 1.23
N ALA A 143 -13.12 -1.08 0.14
CA ALA A 143 -14.25 -0.18 0.00
C ALA A 143 -15.46 -0.55 0.88
N SER A 144 -15.44 -1.74 1.51
CA SER A 144 -16.46 -2.20 2.45
C SER A 144 -15.97 -2.32 3.90
N THR A 145 -14.67 -2.12 4.14
CA THR A 145 -14.12 -2.21 5.50
C THR A 145 -14.63 -1.06 6.34
N LYS A 146 -15.26 -1.38 7.47
CA LYS A 146 -15.59 -0.39 8.50
C LYS A 146 -14.32 0.06 9.19
N ILE A 147 -14.10 1.37 9.25
CA ILE A 147 -13.02 2.00 10.00
C ILE A 147 -13.68 2.78 11.14
N ILE A 148 -13.55 2.30 12.37
CA ILE A 148 -14.17 2.91 13.55
C ILE A 148 -13.15 3.73 14.36
N ASP A 149 -13.52 4.94 14.75
CA ASP A 149 -12.76 5.71 15.72
C ASP A 149 -13.12 5.28 17.15
N ARG A 150 -12.15 4.76 17.92
CA ARG A 150 -12.44 4.26 19.27
C ARG A 150 -12.87 5.35 20.24
N ALA A 151 -12.50 6.61 19.99
CA ALA A 151 -12.80 7.71 20.89
C ALA A 151 -14.22 8.28 20.66
N THR A 152 -14.69 8.29 19.41
CA THR A 152 -15.97 8.90 19.04
C THR A 152 -17.05 7.89 18.70
N GLY A 153 -16.69 6.66 18.35
CA GLY A 153 -17.58 5.64 17.80
C GLY A 153 -17.99 5.90 16.34
N GLU A 154 -17.47 6.96 15.71
CA GLU A 154 -17.73 7.26 14.30
C GLU A 154 -17.18 6.16 13.40
N VAL A 155 -17.97 5.75 12.40
CA VAL A 155 -17.56 4.76 11.40
C VAL A 155 -17.44 5.44 10.05
N VAL A 156 -16.26 5.37 9.46
CA VAL A 156 -15.97 5.80 8.09
C VAL A 156 -15.60 4.59 7.22
N VAL A 157 -15.69 4.76 5.91
CA VAL A 157 -15.38 3.73 4.92
C VAL A 157 -14.65 4.38 3.75
N GLY A 158 -13.68 3.67 3.16
CA GLY A 158 -12.96 4.14 1.96
C GLY A 158 -11.89 5.19 2.22
N ARG A 159 -11.78 5.73 3.44
CA ARG A 159 -10.80 6.77 3.78
C ARG A 159 -10.29 6.63 5.20
N VAL A 160 -8.96 6.59 5.36
CA VAL A 160 -8.28 6.73 6.66
C VAL A 160 -7.86 8.19 6.81
N PRO A 161 -8.39 8.92 7.82
CA PRO A 161 -8.03 10.33 8.03
C PRO A 161 -6.54 10.52 8.35
N ALA A 162 -6.02 11.70 8.03
CA ALA A 162 -4.62 12.05 8.24
C ALA A 162 -4.19 11.81 9.69
N TYR A 163 -2.95 11.35 9.86
CA TYR A 163 -2.31 11.09 11.16
C TYR A 163 -3.09 10.12 12.08
N SER A 164 -3.95 9.28 11.50
CA SER A 164 -4.60 8.19 12.24
C SER A 164 -3.62 7.05 12.52
N VAL A 165 -3.66 6.52 13.74
CA VAL A 165 -3.05 5.24 14.08
C VAL A 165 -4.14 4.18 14.06
N VAL A 166 -3.99 3.19 13.18
CA VAL A 166 -5.01 2.20 12.85
C VAL A 166 -4.51 0.80 13.17
N VAL A 167 -5.33 0.02 13.88
CA VAL A 167 -5.06 -1.38 14.20
C VAL A 167 -6.19 -2.27 13.71
N PRO A 168 -5.96 -3.57 13.44
CA PRO A 168 -7.05 -4.50 13.21
C PRO A 168 -7.87 -4.69 14.49
N GLY A 169 -9.18 -4.81 14.34
CA GLY A 169 -10.09 -5.05 15.46
C GLY A 169 -11.38 -5.71 15.00
N SER A 170 -12.40 -5.63 15.84
CA SER A 170 -13.71 -6.20 15.55
C SER A 170 -14.84 -5.36 16.12
N LEU A 171 -15.98 -5.38 15.43
CA LEU A 171 -17.24 -4.83 15.89
C LEU A 171 -18.20 -5.97 16.27
N PRO A 172 -18.99 -5.82 17.34
CA PRO A 172 -20.00 -6.81 17.69
C PRO A 172 -21.00 -6.95 16.54
N GLY A 173 -21.31 -8.20 16.19
CA GLY A 173 -22.32 -8.53 15.19
C GLY A 173 -23.73 -8.22 15.68
N LYS A 174 -24.68 -8.22 14.76
CA LYS A 174 -26.11 -8.20 15.11
C LYS A 174 -26.46 -9.44 15.92
N ALA A 175 -27.36 -9.31 16.88
CA ALA A 175 -27.90 -10.46 17.60
C ALA A 175 -28.46 -11.50 16.61
N LEU A 176 -28.30 -12.77 16.96
CA LEU A 176 -28.85 -13.90 16.23
C LEU A 176 -30.40 -13.89 16.33
N PRO A 177 -31.12 -14.62 15.46
CA PRO A 177 -32.58 -14.67 15.49
C PRO A 177 -33.17 -15.13 16.83
N ASP A 178 -32.41 -15.88 17.62
CA ASP A 178 -32.78 -16.36 18.96
C ASP A 178 -32.46 -15.34 20.08
N GLY A 179 -31.96 -14.16 19.73
CA GLY A 179 -31.56 -13.11 20.68
C GLY A 179 -30.17 -13.29 21.28
N ALA A 180 -29.44 -14.37 20.96
CA ALA A 180 -28.06 -14.54 21.43
C ALA A 180 -27.10 -13.53 20.76
N PRO A 181 -25.98 -13.16 21.41
CA PRO A 181 -24.97 -12.29 20.80
C PRO A 181 -24.42 -12.90 19.50
N GLY A 182 -24.46 -12.13 18.41
CA GLY A 182 -23.87 -12.56 17.15
C GLY A 182 -22.33 -12.51 17.16
N PRO A 183 -21.67 -13.21 16.23
CA PRO A 183 -20.23 -13.18 16.10
C PRO A 183 -19.73 -11.77 15.76
N SER A 184 -18.59 -11.38 16.30
CA SER A 184 -17.94 -10.13 15.92
C SER A 184 -17.38 -10.22 14.51
N LEU A 185 -17.43 -9.11 13.78
CA LEU A 185 -16.92 -8.99 12.42
C LEU A 185 -15.70 -8.08 12.39
N TYR A 186 -14.79 -8.37 11.46
CA TYR A 186 -13.57 -7.58 11.26
C TYR A 186 -13.88 -6.09 11.02
N CYS A 187 -13.06 -5.23 11.59
CA CYS A 187 -12.99 -3.81 11.25
C CYS A 187 -11.56 -3.29 11.42
N ALA A 188 -11.29 -2.12 10.87
CA ALA A 188 -10.11 -1.34 11.24
C ALA A 188 -10.50 -0.36 12.36
N VAL A 189 -9.63 -0.15 13.33
CA VAL A 189 -9.89 0.73 14.49
C VAL A 189 -8.86 1.84 14.53
N ILE A 190 -9.30 3.09 14.43
CA ILE A 190 -8.47 4.25 14.75
C ILE A 190 -8.37 4.32 16.27
N VAL A 191 -7.18 4.03 16.80
CA VAL A 191 -6.92 4.04 18.26
C VAL A 191 -6.53 5.42 18.76
N LYS A 192 -5.91 6.23 17.91
CA LYS A 192 -5.62 7.64 18.21
C LYS A 192 -5.42 8.39 16.91
N ARG A 193 -5.60 9.71 16.96
CA ARG A 193 -5.14 10.64 15.93
C ARG A 193 -4.04 11.49 16.55
N VAL A 194 -2.92 11.60 15.86
CA VAL A 194 -1.80 12.45 16.29
C VAL A 194 -1.72 13.69 15.42
N ASP A 195 -0.92 14.68 15.83
CA ASP A 195 -0.56 15.78 14.94
C ASP A 195 0.77 15.47 14.22
N GLU A 196 1.09 16.27 13.19
CA GLU A 196 2.32 16.16 12.41
C GLU A 196 3.58 16.21 13.30
N LYS A 197 3.59 17.11 14.28
CA LYS A 197 4.73 17.29 15.19
C LYS A 197 4.99 16.04 16.01
N THR A 198 3.94 15.44 16.55
CA THR A 198 3.97 14.19 17.32
C THR A 198 4.40 13.05 16.41
N ARG A 199 3.82 12.94 15.20
CA ARG A 199 4.18 11.92 14.22
C ARG A 199 5.66 11.96 13.82
N SER A 200 6.26 13.15 13.76
CA SER A 200 7.68 13.34 13.39
C SER A 200 8.67 12.99 14.51
N ARG A 201 8.23 12.99 15.79
CA ARG A 201 9.10 12.80 16.97
C ARG A 201 8.90 11.46 17.65
N THR A 202 7.71 10.87 17.53
CA THR A 202 7.34 9.63 18.19
C THR A 202 7.69 8.45 17.29
N SER A 203 8.36 7.44 17.85
CA SER A 203 8.67 6.23 17.09
C SER A 203 7.39 5.48 16.72
N ILE A 204 7.42 4.74 15.62
CA ILE A 204 6.27 3.95 15.16
C ILE A 204 5.85 2.92 16.22
N ASN A 205 6.83 2.33 16.91
CA ASN A 205 6.56 1.39 17.98
C ASN A 205 5.82 2.04 19.16
N ASP A 206 6.16 3.28 19.50
CA ASP A 206 5.48 3.99 20.60
C ASP A 206 4.07 4.41 20.18
N LEU A 207 3.88 4.79 18.91
CA LEU A 207 2.54 5.09 18.38
C LEU A 207 1.61 3.87 18.46
N LEU A 208 2.13 2.66 18.26
CA LEU A 208 1.35 1.42 18.21
C LEU A 208 1.13 0.73 19.56
N ARG A 209 1.83 1.14 20.63
CA ARG A 209 1.77 0.47 21.95
C ARG A 209 0.56 0.84 22.81
N ASP A 210 -0.05 2.01 22.59
CA ASP A 210 -1.22 2.53 23.34
C ASP A 210 -2.46 2.74 22.46
#